data_AF-A0A523Z6D3-F1
#
_entry.id   AF-A0A523Z6D3-F1
#
_cell.length_a   1.000
_cell.length_b   1.000
_cell.length_c   1.000
_cell.angle_alpha   90.00
_cell.angle_beta   90.00
_cell.angle_gamma   90.00
#
_symmetry.space_group_name_H-M   'P 1'
#
loop_
_entity.id
_entity.type
_entity.pdbx_description
1 polymer ?
#
loop_
_entity_poly.entity_id
_entity_poly.type
_entity_poly.pdbx_seq_one_letter_code
_entity_poly.pdbx_strand_id
1 'polypeptide(L)'
;MNEIEEIKARLDIVDVVGQHVQLQRSGRSFKALCPFHTEKTASFIVSPDRQSWHCFGACGTGGDVFSFVMRREGIEFGEALRVLADRAGVTLAERRPPEEERQRERIFAANEAAARWYHELLVESAGGKQAW
;
A
#
# COMPACT_ATOMS: atom_id res chain seq x y z
N MET A 1 14.12 17.39 3.47
CA MET A 1 12.75 16.91 3.70
C MET A 1 12.62 15.61 2.93
N ASN A 2 12.25 14.53 3.62
CA ASN A 2 12.03 13.22 3.01
C ASN A 2 10.68 13.23 2.26
N GLU A 3 10.54 12.43 1.19
CA GLU A 3 9.31 12.28 0.39
C GLU A 3 8.09 11.97 1.28
N ILE A 4 8.28 11.15 2.32
CA ILE A 4 7.23 10.83 3.31
C ILE A 4 6.75 12.09 4.04
N GLU A 5 7.67 12.96 4.46
CA GLU A 5 7.33 14.20 5.16
C GLU A 5 6.62 15.17 4.23
N GLU A 6 7.06 15.25 2.97
CA GLU A 6 6.44 16.10 1.95
C GLU A 6 4.99 15.67 1.66
N ILE A 7 4.74 14.36 1.53
CA ILE A 7 3.39 13.80 1.37
C ILE A 7 2.52 14.17 2.58
N LYS A 8 3.03 13.97 3.80
CA LYS A 8 2.31 14.33 5.03
C LYS A 8 2.03 15.82 5.15
N ALA A 9 2.91 16.67 4.61
CA ALA A 9 2.72 18.12 4.63
C ALA A 9 1.67 18.60 3.62
N ARG A 10 1.47 17.87 2.52
CA ARG A 10 0.53 18.24 1.46
C ARG A 10 -0.88 17.69 1.64
N LEU A 11 -1.05 16.66 2.47
CA LEU A 11 -2.34 16.00 2.66
C LEU A 11 -2.88 16.26 4.07
N ASP A 12 -4.12 16.76 4.15
CA ASP A 12 -4.86 16.80 5.41
C ASP A 12 -5.57 15.47 5.63
N ILE A 13 -5.36 14.87 6.80
CA ILE A 13 -6.03 13.63 7.19
C ILE A 13 -7.56 13.75 7.18
N VAL A 14 -8.12 14.93 7.48
CA VAL A 14 -9.57 15.15 7.45
C VAL A 14 -10.11 14.98 6.03
N ASP A 15 -9.39 15.51 5.04
CA ASP A 15 -9.77 15.43 3.63
C ASP A 15 -9.60 14.01 3.10
N VAL A 16 -8.54 13.31 3.51
CA VAL A 16 -8.33 11.91 3.12
C VAL A 16 -9.42 11.02 3.69
N VAL A 17 -9.66 11.08 4.99
CA VAL A 17 -10.68 10.24 5.65
C VAL A 17 -12.10 10.63 5.20
N GLY A 18 -12.37 11.93 5.03
CA GLY A 18 -13.68 12.48 4.67
C GLY A 18 -14.20 12.02 3.32
N GLN A 19 -13.31 11.59 2.41
CA GLN A 19 -13.70 10.97 1.14
C GLN A 19 -14.32 9.57 1.31
N HIS A 20 -14.04 8.91 2.44
CA HIS A 20 -14.41 7.53 2.66
C HIS A 20 -15.44 7.34 3.77
N VAL A 21 -15.56 8.31 4.68
CA VAL A 21 -16.42 8.26 5.84
C VAL A 21 -17.02 9.64 6.08
N GLN A 22 -18.33 9.68 6.38
CA GLN A 22 -19.00 10.93 6.72
C GLN A 22 -18.56 11.43 8.10
N LEU A 23 -17.68 12.43 8.10
CA LEU A 23 -17.15 13.04 9.31
C LEU A 23 -18.12 14.08 9.90
N GLN A 24 -18.37 13.99 11.21
CA GLN A 24 -19.13 14.97 11.97
C GLN A 24 -18.20 15.73 12.91
N ARG A 25 -18.30 17.06 12.93
CA ARG A 25 -17.46 17.89 13.81
C ARG A 25 -17.81 17.65 15.28
N SER A 26 -16.79 17.50 16.13
CA SER A 26 -16.90 17.30 17.57
C SER A 26 -15.81 18.07 18.29
N GLY A 27 -16.10 19.33 18.64
CA GLY A 27 -15.11 20.25 19.21
C GLY A 27 -14.00 20.57 18.20
N ARG A 28 -12.75 20.22 18.55
CA ARG A 28 -11.56 20.39 17.68
C ARG A 28 -11.30 19.20 16.75
N SER A 29 -11.96 18.08 16.99
CA SER A 29 -11.80 16.84 16.24
C SER A 29 -13.05 16.55 15.40
N PHE A 30 -12.99 15.50 14.60
CA PHE A 30 -14.13 14.93 13.90
C PHE A 30 -14.41 13.52 14.43
N LYS A 31 -15.67 13.09 14.35
CA LYS A 31 -16.11 11.76 14.74
C LYS A 31 -16.93 11.10 13.62
N ALA A 32 -16.89 9.78 13.56
CA ALA A 32 -17.72 8.96 12.69
C ALA A 32 -17.89 7.55 13.25
N LEU A 33 -18.72 6.74 12.58
CA LEU A 33 -18.68 5.28 12.74
C LEU A 33 -17.37 4.75 12.14
N CYS A 34 -16.75 3.80 12.81
CA CYS A 34 -15.52 3.20 12.31
C CYS A 34 -15.75 2.45 10.99
N PRO A 35 -14.93 2.69 9.95
CA PRO A 35 -15.02 1.94 8.70
C PRO A 35 -14.41 0.53 8.80
N PHE A 36 -13.78 0.18 9.93
CA PHE A 36 -13.01 -1.06 10.08
C PHE A 36 -13.63 -2.09 11.02
N HIS A 37 -14.72 -1.75 11.70
CA HIS A 37 -15.53 -2.69 12.47
C HIS A 37 -16.96 -2.19 12.58
N THR A 38 -17.90 -3.10 12.77
CA THR A 38 -19.32 -2.76 12.88
C THR A 38 -19.65 -2.25 14.28
N GLU A 39 -20.23 -1.06 14.38
CA GLU A 39 -20.68 -0.46 15.64
C GLU A 39 -21.89 0.46 15.44
N LYS A 40 -22.58 0.80 16.54
CA LYS A 40 -23.70 1.75 16.54
C LYS A 40 -23.31 3.14 17.07
N THR A 41 -22.22 3.23 17.81
CA THR A 41 -21.75 4.47 18.45
C THR A 41 -20.54 4.97 17.67
N ALA A 42 -20.48 6.27 17.36
CA ALA A 42 -19.36 6.87 16.66
C ALA A 42 -18.10 6.88 17.54
N SER A 43 -17.25 5.85 17.40
CA SER A 43 -16.00 5.71 18.17
C SER A 43 -14.75 6.11 17.39
N PHE A 44 -14.89 6.38 16.09
CA PHE A 44 -13.80 6.76 15.21
C PHE A 44 -13.57 8.26 15.27
N ILE A 45 -12.39 8.70 15.72
CA ILE A 45 -12.04 10.10 15.93
C ILE A 45 -10.88 10.48 15.01
N VAL A 46 -11.00 11.61 14.32
CA VAL A 46 -9.94 12.23 13.51
C VAL A 46 -9.53 13.54 14.16
N SER A 47 -8.24 13.71 14.39
CA SER A 47 -7.64 14.86 15.05
C SER A 47 -6.82 15.66 14.04
N PRO A 48 -7.33 16.79 13.52
CA PRO A 48 -6.65 17.60 12.51
C PRO A 48 -5.34 18.20 13.02
N ASP A 49 -5.30 18.58 14.30
CA ASP A 49 -4.11 19.12 14.97
C ASP A 49 -2.97 18.12 15.07
N ARG A 50 -3.30 16.83 15.21
CA ARG A 50 -2.33 15.74 15.31
C ARG A 50 -2.10 15.02 13.99
N GLN A 51 -2.83 15.39 12.93
CA GLN A 51 -2.85 14.69 11.65
C GLN A 51 -2.95 13.16 11.80
N SER A 52 -3.85 12.73 12.71
CA SER A 52 -4.00 11.32 13.09
C SER A 52 -5.45 10.94 13.36
N TRP A 53 -5.71 9.64 13.36
CA TRP A 53 -7.02 9.06 13.66
C TRP A 53 -6.88 7.95 14.70
N HIS A 54 -7.94 7.72 15.46
CA HIS A 54 -8.03 6.61 16.39
C HIS A 54 -9.48 6.17 16.58
N CYS A 55 -9.70 4.87 16.61
CA CYS A 55 -10.97 4.27 16.95
C CYS A 55 -10.95 3.78 18.40
N PHE A 56 -11.81 4.38 19.23
CA PHE A 56 -11.99 4.01 20.64
C PHE A 56 -13.00 2.87 20.85
N GLY A 57 -13.38 2.17 19.78
CA GLY A 57 -14.25 1.00 19.81
C GLY A 57 -13.47 -0.31 19.96
N ALA A 58 -14.11 -1.43 19.63
CA ALA A 58 -13.55 -2.76 19.82
C ALA A 58 -12.27 -3.03 19.01
N CYS A 59 -12.06 -2.34 17.88
CA CYS A 59 -10.86 -2.55 17.08
C CYS A 59 -9.61 -1.84 17.63
N GLY A 60 -9.75 -0.77 18.42
CA GLY A 60 -8.63 -0.07 19.07
C GLY A 60 -7.56 0.47 18.12
N THR A 61 -7.84 0.57 16.81
CA THR A 61 -6.83 0.94 15.82
C THR A 61 -6.72 2.42 15.63
N GLY A 62 -5.53 2.89 15.27
CA GLY A 62 -5.28 4.28 14.92
C GLY A 62 -3.97 4.42 14.16
N GLY A 63 -3.67 5.65 13.78
CA GLY A 63 -2.43 5.98 13.10
C GLY A 63 -2.54 7.29 12.35
N ASP A 64 -1.68 7.44 11.35
CA ASP A 64 -1.65 8.57 10.43
C ASP A 64 -2.42 8.26 9.13
N VAL A 65 -2.30 9.17 8.16
CA VAL A 65 -2.88 9.04 6.82
C VAL A 65 -2.46 7.76 6.09
N PHE A 66 -1.20 7.31 6.25
CA PHE A 66 -0.72 6.07 5.63
C PHE A 66 -1.40 4.88 6.27
N SER A 67 -1.43 4.85 7.61
CA SER A 67 -2.07 3.78 8.37
C SER A 67 -3.56 3.66 8.03
N PHE A 68 -4.24 4.77 7.75
CA PHE A 68 -5.62 4.77 7.28
C PHE A 68 -5.77 4.12 5.90
N VAL A 69 -4.99 4.58 4.91
CA VAL A 69 -5.06 4.06 3.52
C VAL A 69 -4.67 2.59 3.45
N MET A 70 -3.56 2.21 4.09
CA MET A 70 -3.12 0.81 4.19
C MET A 70 -4.24 -0.08 4.71
N ARG A 71 -4.89 0.33 5.81
CA ARG A 71 -5.94 -0.47 6.43
C ARG A 71 -7.23 -0.48 5.63
N ARG A 72 -7.54 0.62 4.94
CA ARG A 72 -8.76 0.74 4.13
C ARG A 72 -8.67 -0.07 2.84
N GLU A 73 -7.50 -0.06 2.22
CA GLU A 73 -7.28 -0.72 0.91
C GLU A 73 -6.68 -2.12 1.07
N GLY A 74 -6.19 -2.48 2.25
CA GLY A 74 -5.54 -3.77 2.48
C GLY A 74 -4.18 -3.87 1.79
N ILE A 75 -3.47 -2.75 1.70
CA ILE A 75 -2.20 -2.62 0.97
C ILE A 75 -1.03 -2.36 1.90
N GLU A 76 0.16 -2.73 1.45
CA GLU A 76 1.39 -2.52 2.21
C GLU A 76 1.90 -1.08 2.10
N PHE A 77 2.82 -0.70 2.98
CA PHE A 77 3.32 0.68 3.07
C PHE A 77 3.87 1.21 1.72
N GLY A 78 4.59 0.37 0.96
CA GLY A 78 5.15 0.78 -0.33
C GLY A 78 4.08 1.11 -1.38
N GLU A 79 2.92 0.45 -1.34
CA GLU A 79 1.79 0.74 -2.21
C GLU A 79 1.05 1.99 -1.72
N ALA A 80 0.78 2.09 -0.42
CA ALA A 80 0.18 3.28 0.17
C ALA A 80 1.02 4.54 -0.08
N LEU A 81 2.35 4.42 -0.07
CA LEU A 81 3.26 5.48 -0.43
C LEU A 81 3.05 5.98 -1.86
N ARG A 82 2.89 5.07 -2.83
CA ARG A 82 2.62 5.45 -4.23
C ARG A 82 1.25 6.11 -4.38
N VAL A 83 0.22 5.55 -3.77
CA VAL A 83 -1.15 6.09 -3.79
C VAL A 83 -1.19 7.51 -3.23
N LEU A 84 -0.58 7.71 -2.06
CA LEU A 84 -0.57 9.02 -1.41
C LEU A 84 0.38 10.01 -2.09
N ALA A 85 1.48 9.54 -2.68
CA ALA A 85 2.38 10.39 -3.47
C ALA A 85 1.70 10.95 -4.71
N ASP A 86 0.98 10.11 -5.46
CA ASP A 86 0.20 10.54 -6.63
C ASP A 86 -0.84 11.59 -6.24
N ARG A 87 -1.59 11.31 -5.17
CA ARG A 87 -2.59 12.24 -4.63
C ARG A 87 -1.98 13.56 -4.13
N ALA A 88 -0.77 13.52 -3.56
CA ALA A 88 -0.06 14.70 -3.09
C ALA A 88 0.70 15.45 -4.21
N GLY A 89 0.76 14.89 -5.43
CA GLY A 89 1.58 15.40 -6.51
C GLY A 89 3.08 15.39 -6.18
N VAL A 90 3.53 14.39 -5.43
CA VAL A 90 4.94 14.18 -5.04
C VAL A 90 5.51 13.08 -5.93
N THR A 91 6.59 13.39 -6.64
CA THR A 91 7.31 12.40 -7.44
C THR A 91 8.23 11.60 -6.53
N LEU A 92 7.95 10.30 -6.39
CA LEU A 92 8.85 9.39 -5.69
C LEU A 92 10.08 9.11 -6.55
N ALA A 93 11.26 9.13 -5.95
CA ALA A 93 12.46 8.62 -6.57
C ALA A 93 12.27 7.14 -6.90
N GLU A 94 12.69 6.74 -8.09
CA GLU A 94 12.68 5.32 -8.47
C GLU A 94 13.50 4.54 -7.44
N ARG A 95 12.82 3.67 -6.68
CA ARG A 95 13.50 2.74 -5.79
C ARG A 95 14.31 1.80 -6.67
N ARG A 96 15.63 1.98 -6.68
CA ARG A 96 16.53 0.93 -7.16
C ARG A 96 16.39 -0.26 -6.21
N PRO A 97 16.00 -1.46 -6.69
CA PRO A 97 16.05 -2.64 -5.84
C PRO A 97 17.48 -2.81 -5.28
N PRO A 98 17.68 -3.39 -4.09
CA PRO A 98 19.01 -3.71 -3.61
C PRO A 98 19.79 -4.53 -4.65
N GLU A 99 21.11 -4.42 -4.66
CA GLU A 99 21.95 -5.15 -5.63
C GLU A 99 21.71 -6.66 -5.55
N GLU A 100 21.52 -7.20 -4.34
CA GLU A 100 21.19 -8.61 -4.11
C GLU A 100 19.88 -9.03 -4.78
N GLU A 101 18.85 -8.18 -4.73
CA GLU A 101 17.56 -8.45 -5.37
C GLU A 101 17.68 -8.41 -6.90
N ARG A 102 18.41 -7.43 -7.45
CA ARG A 102 18.73 -7.41 -8.89
C ARG A 102 19.51 -8.64 -9.32
N GLN A 103 20.49 -9.07 -8.54
CA GLN A 103 21.25 -10.28 -8.83
C GLN A 103 20.36 -11.52 -8.82
N ARG A 104 19.48 -11.63 -7.82
CA ARG A 104 18.48 -12.70 -7.72
C ARG A 104 17.58 -12.74 -8.95
N GLU A 105 17.00 -11.60 -9.35
CA GLU A 105 16.15 -11.49 -10.54
C GLU A 105 16.89 -11.89 -11.82
N ARG A 106 18.15 -11.47 -11.98
CA ARG A 106 18.99 -11.87 -13.13
C ARG A 106 19.24 -13.38 -13.18
N ILE A 107 19.50 -14.01 -12.03
CA ILE A 107 19.68 -15.46 -11.95
C ILE A 107 18.39 -16.19 -12.29
N PHE A 108 17.25 -15.74 -11.77
CA PHE A 108 15.93 -16.31 -12.12
C PHE A 108 15.65 -16.21 -13.62
N ALA A 109 15.87 -15.03 -14.22
CA ALA A 109 15.67 -14.83 -15.65
C ALA A 109 16.59 -15.73 -16.50
N ALA A 110 17.86 -15.88 -16.10
CA ALA A 110 18.79 -16.78 -16.79
C ALA A 110 18.35 -18.25 -16.69
N ASN A 111 17.89 -18.69 -15.51
CA ASN A 111 17.37 -20.03 -15.30
C ASN A 111 16.09 -20.29 -16.11
N GLU A 112 15.18 -19.31 -16.18
CA GLU A 112 13.96 -19.41 -16.98
C GLU A 112 14.28 -19.54 -18.47
N ALA A 113 15.22 -18.72 -18.98
CA ALA A 113 15.68 -18.79 -20.36
C ALA A 113 16.33 -20.15 -20.67
N ALA A 114 17.18 -20.65 -19.78
CA ALA A 114 17.79 -21.98 -19.92
C ALA A 114 16.74 -23.10 -19.92
N ALA A 115 15.76 -23.04 -19.00
CA ALA A 115 14.68 -24.02 -18.92
C ALA A 115 13.85 -24.03 -20.21
N ARG A 116 13.52 -22.85 -20.75
CA ARG A 116 12.78 -22.71 -22.01
C ARG A 116 13.55 -23.29 -23.18
N TRP A 117 14.84 -22.96 -23.29
CA TRP A 117 15.71 -23.49 -24.33
C TRP A 117 15.82 -25.01 -24.30
N TYR A 118 16.05 -25.61 -23.13
CA TYR A 118 16.13 -27.07 -23.00
C TYR A 118 14.77 -27.75 -23.26
N HIS A 119 13.68 -27.12 -22.86
CA HIS A 119 12.34 -27.62 -23.17
C HIS A 119 12.10 -27.67 -24.70
N GLU A 120 12.38 -26.58 -25.42
CA GLU A 120 12.28 -26.52 -26.88
C GLU A 120 13.15 -27.59 -27.54
N LEU A 121 14.42 -27.71 -27.14
CA LEU A 121 15.34 -28.71 -27.68
C LEU A 121 14.83 -30.15 -27.47
N LEU A 122 14.30 -30.46 -26.30
CA LEU A 122 13.81 -31.81 -25.98
C LEU A 122 12.51 -32.13 -26.73
N VAL A 123 11.62 -31.16 -26.91
CA VAL A 123 10.36 -31.32 -27.67
C VAL A 123 10.62 -31.40 -29.18
N GLU A 124 11.58 -30.66 -29.70
CA GLU A 124 11.91 -30.63 -31.13
C GLU A 124 12.86 -31.76 -31.57
N SER A 125 13.70 -32.27 -30.66
CA SER A 125 14.57 -33.40 -30.95
C SER A 125 13.75 -34.69 -31.17
N ALA A 126 14.15 -35.49 -32.17
CA ALA A 126 13.43 -36.70 -32.60
C ALA A 126 13.23 -37.78 -31.50
N GLY A 127 13.93 -37.68 -30.35
CA GLY A 127 13.72 -38.54 -29.19
C GLY A 127 12.46 -38.24 -28.38
N GLY A 128 11.91 -37.01 -28.45
CA GLY A 128 10.67 -36.61 -27.76
C GLY A 128 9.39 -37.07 -28.47
N LYS A 129 9.44 -37.25 -29.80
CA LYS A 129 8.31 -37.74 -30.62
C LYS A 129 8.01 -39.24 -30.47
N GLN A 130 8.88 -40.02 -29.82
CA GLN A 130 8.69 -41.46 -29.57
C GLN A 130 8.23 -41.79 -28.14
N ALA A 131 8.03 -40.79 -27.27
CA ALA A 131 7.70 -41.00 -25.85
C ALA A 131 6.35 -40.39 -25.42
N TRP A 132 5.40 -40.23 -26.37
CA TRP A 132 3.99 -39.95 -26.10
C TRP A 132 3.10 -40.85 -26.96
#